data_AF-A0A269PLK1-F1
#
_entry.id   AF-A0A269PLK1-F1
#
_cell.length_a   1.000
_cell.length_b   1.000
_cell.length_c   1.000
_cell.angle_alpha   90.00
_cell.angle_beta   90.00
_cell.angle_gamma   90.00
#
_symmetry.space_group_name_H-M   'P 1'
#
loop_
_entity.id
_entity.type
_entity.pdbx_description
1 polymer ?
#
loop_
_entity_poly.entity_id
_entity_poly.type
_entity_poly.pdbx_seq_one_letter_code
_entity_poly.pdbx_strand_id
1 'polypeptide(L)'
;MALEIIEEVAEELEEDAALTAEGSEISEASEVENSAEVTEAADSPELSENPQAAQTSSLGRKLLELSKKVGKFLLVEGAKAGVIFGIFYAVNKLLASDSKKTGKRTALSVYLKQVEENFKKQKLDFTPKVREATADSAVTFPWIDATK
;
A
#
# COMPACT_ATOMS: atom_id res chain seq x y z
N MET A 1 7.90 7.93 17.90
CA MET A 1 7.35 6.57 18.10
C MET A 1 7.40 5.85 16.78
N ALA A 2 7.90 4.61 16.77
CA ALA A 2 7.67 3.68 15.67
C ALA A 2 6.19 3.25 15.69
N LEU A 3 5.61 2.96 14.54
CA LEU A 3 4.27 2.40 14.47
C LEU A 3 4.37 0.91 14.80
N GLU A 4 3.49 0.42 15.66
CA GLU A 4 3.47 -0.98 16.06
C GLU A 4 2.42 -1.71 15.25
N ILE A 5 2.86 -2.75 14.53
CA ILE A 5 2.01 -3.65 13.77
C ILE A 5 2.07 -4.99 14.50
N ILE A 6 0.91 -5.55 14.77
CA ILE A 6 0.81 -6.85 15.43
C ILE A 6 1.00 -7.91 14.35
N GLU A 7 1.86 -8.91 14.60
CA GLU A 7 2.17 -10.00 13.66
C GLU A 7 0.91 -10.71 13.13
N GLU A 8 -0.06 -11.00 14.01
CA GLU A 8 -1.38 -11.56 13.66
C GLU A 8 -2.14 -10.69 12.64
N VAL A 9 -2.03 -9.37 12.76
CA VAL A 9 -2.70 -8.44 11.83
C VAL A 9 -1.87 -8.28 10.55
N ALA A 10 -0.56 -8.47 10.59
CA ALA A 10 0.29 -8.35 9.41
C ALA A 10 -0.02 -9.43 8.36
N GLU A 11 -0.22 -10.68 8.80
CA GLU A 11 -0.62 -11.78 7.92
C GLU A 11 -2.00 -11.52 7.29
N GLU A 12 -2.99 -11.12 8.10
CA GLU A 12 -4.34 -10.77 7.62
C GLU A 12 -4.30 -9.65 6.57
N LEU A 13 -3.45 -8.64 6.76
CA LEU A 13 -3.31 -7.52 5.81
C LEU A 13 -2.70 -7.94 4.47
N GLU A 14 -1.78 -8.91 4.47
CA GLU A 14 -1.19 -9.45 3.25
C GLU A 14 -2.20 -10.31 2.48
N GLU A 15 -2.95 -11.16 3.18
CA GLU A 15 -4.05 -11.93 2.60
C GLU A 15 -5.15 -11.02 2.05
N ASP A 16 -5.53 -9.99 2.81
CA ASP A 16 -6.57 -9.04 2.43
C ASP A 16 -6.21 -8.25 1.18
N ALA A 17 -4.94 -7.83 1.06
CA ALA A 17 -4.43 -7.17 -0.12
C ALA A 17 -4.52 -8.10 -1.34
N ALA A 18 -4.07 -9.35 -1.20
CA ALA A 18 -4.12 -10.36 -2.28
C ALA A 18 -5.56 -10.57 -2.78
N LEU A 19 -6.52 -10.76 -1.87
CA LEU A 19 -7.94 -10.94 -2.20
C LEU A 19 -8.53 -9.73 -2.94
N THR A 20 -8.14 -8.51 -2.57
CA THR A 20 -8.63 -7.28 -3.23
C THR A 20 -8.05 -7.09 -4.64
N ALA A 21 -6.86 -7.63 -4.89
CA ALA A 21 -6.25 -7.61 -6.22
C ALA A 21 -6.93 -8.60 -7.18
N GLU A 22 -7.26 -9.81 -6.75
CA GLU A 22 -7.94 -10.81 -7.61
C GLU A 22 -9.31 -10.32 -8.13
N GLY A 23 -9.99 -9.45 -7.39
CA GLY A 23 -11.27 -8.86 -7.79
C GLY A 23 -11.18 -7.60 -8.67
N SER A 24 -9.97 -7.14 -9.02
CA SER A 24 -9.76 -5.89 -9.76
C SER A 24 -9.42 -6.13 -11.23
N GLU A 25 -10.31 -5.74 -12.14
CA GLU A 25 -10.04 -5.78 -13.59
C GLU A 25 -8.92 -4.80 -13.96
N ILE A 26 -7.85 -5.34 -14.57
CA ILE A 26 -6.70 -4.56 -15.07
C ILE A 26 -7.10 -3.88 -16.37
N SER A 27 -7.72 -2.71 -16.30
CA SER A 27 -8.06 -1.89 -17.47
C SER A 27 -6.80 -1.19 -18.00
N GLU A 28 -6.51 -1.38 -19.30
CA GLU A 28 -5.44 -0.77 -20.11
C GLU A 28 -4.22 -0.26 -19.31
N ALA A 29 -3.35 -1.16 -18.89
CA ALA A 29 -2.17 -0.79 -18.12
C ALA A 29 -1.04 -0.18 -18.98
N SER A 30 -0.52 0.97 -18.57
CA SER A 30 0.71 1.57 -19.11
C SER A 30 1.95 0.75 -18.71
N GLU A 31 3.03 0.82 -19.48
CA GLU A 31 4.28 0.13 -19.16
C GLU A 31 5.02 0.76 -17.98
N VAL A 32 5.77 -0.06 -17.24
CA VAL A 32 6.66 0.39 -16.16
C VAL A 32 7.91 1.04 -16.76
N GLU A 33 8.15 2.31 -16.45
CA GLU A 33 9.35 3.03 -16.92
C GLU A 33 10.56 2.90 -15.98
N ASN A 34 10.34 2.59 -14.69
CA ASN A 34 11.39 2.46 -13.67
C ASN A 34 11.38 1.07 -13.00
N SER A 35 11.93 0.08 -13.69
CA SER A 35 11.92 -1.32 -13.23
C SER A 35 12.76 -1.58 -11.98
N ALA A 36 13.77 -0.73 -11.68
CA ALA A 36 14.62 -0.91 -10.51
C ALA A 36 13.85 -0.64 -9.21
N GLU A 37 13.10 0.47 -9.17
CA GLU A 37 12.28 0.81 -8.00
C GLU A 37 11.08 -0.12 -7.84
N VAL A 38 10.50 -0.63 -8.93
CA VAL A 38 9.49 -1.70 -8.88
C VAL A 38 10.08 -2.98 -8.27
N THR A 39 11.31 -3.35 -8.66
CA THR A 39 11.98 -4.54 -8.13
C THR A 39 12.28 -4.38 -6.64
N GLU A 40 12.79 -3.22 -6.21
CA GLU A 40 13.07 -2.94 -4.80
C GLU A 40 11.81 -2.99 -3.92
N ALA A 41 10.68 -2.44 -4.42
CA ALA A 41 9.41 -2.50 -3.72
C ALA A 41 8.82 -3.91 -3.67
N ALA A 42 8.91 -4.67 -4.77
CA ALA A 42 8.44 -6.05 -4.83
C ALA A 42 9.24 -6.99 -3.91
N ASP A 43 10.56 -6.80 -3.86
CA ASP A 43 11.48 -7.60 -3.03
C ASP A 43 11.63 -7.04 -1.60
N SER A 44 10.79 -6.07 -1.21
CA SER A 44 10.78 -5.57 0.17
C SER A 44 10.33 -6.68 1.14
N PRO A 45 10.80 -6.69 2.40
CA PRO A 45 10.51 -7.76 3.36
C PRO A 45 9.01 -8.05 3.52
N GLU A 46 8.62 -9.30 3.80
CA GLU A 46 7.25 -9.58 4.23
C GLU A 46 6.97 -8.86 5.55
N LEU A 47 5.78 -8.27 5.64
CA LEU A 47 5.34 -7.52 6.81
C LEU A 47 5.14 -8.45 8.00
N SER A 48 4.58 -9.63 7.74
CA SER A 48 4.34 -10.70 8.72
C SER A 48 5.65 -11.25 9.29
N GLU A 49 6.65 -11.51 8.46
CA GLU A 49 7.91 -12.10 8.90
C GLU A 49 8.88 -11.09 9.53
N ASN A 50 8.94 -9.86 9.01
CA ASN A 50 9.93 -8.87 9.44
C ASN A 50 9.34 -7.43 9.43
N PRO A 51 8.41 -7.11 10.35
CA PRO A 51 7.72 -5.81 10.39
C PRO A 51 8.68 -4.64 10.57
N GLN A 52 9.80 -4.85 11.28
CA GLN A 52 10.79 -3.80 11.51
C GLN A 52 11.67 -3.55 10.27
N ALA A 53 11.97 -4.59 9.48
CA ALA A 53 12.67 -4.44 8.21
C ALA A 53 11.73 -3.82 7.16
N ALA A 54 10.46 -4.20 7.14
CA ALA A 54 9.43 -3.60 6.31
C ALA A 54 9.30 -2.08 6.55
N GLN A 55 9.35 -1.62 7.81
CA GLN A 55 9.31 -0.17 8.13
C GLN A 55 10.57 0.59 7.72
N THR A 56 11.72 -0.08 7.63
CA THR A 56 13.02 0.55 7.37
C THR A 56 13.48 0.44 5.92
N SER A 57 12.78 -0.36 5.09
CA SER A 57 12.96 -0.44 3.64
C SER A 57 12.63 0.89 2.96
N SER A 58 13.06 1.07 1.71
CA SER A 58 12.73 2.28 0.94
C SER A 58 11.23 2.46 0.77
N LEU A 59 10.51 1.37 0.45
CA LEU A 59 9.05 1.35 0.38
C LEU A 59 8.44 1.74 1.72
N GLY A 60 8.87 1.09 2.80
CA GLY A 60 8.42 1.37 4.16
C GLY A 60 8.58 2.83 4.56
N ARG A 61 9.74 3.44 4.31
CA ARG A 61 9.98 4.85 4.67
C ARG A 61 9.03 5.79 3.95
N LYS A 62 8.75 5.55 2.66
CA LYS A 62 7.77 6.35 1.90
C LYS A 62 6.37 6.21 2.50
N LEU A 63 5.96 4.99 2.79
CA LEU A 63 4.63 4.69 3.32
C LEU A 63 4.45 5.10 4.77
N LEU A 64 5.51 5.16 5.56
CA LEU A 64 5.46 5.61 6.96
C LEU A 64 4.99 7.07 7.05
N GLU A 65 5.45 7.93 6.17
CA GLU A 65 5.03 9.34 6.14
C GLU A 65 3.57 9.49 5.70
N LEU A 66 3.14 8.74 4.69
CA LEU A 66 1.73 8.66 4.29
C LEU A 66 0.86 8.18 5.45
N SER A 67 1.27 7.11 6.13
CA SER A 67 0.54 6.50 7.25
C SER A 67 0.38 7.46 8.42
N LYS A 68 1.43 8.23 8.75
CA LYS A 68 1.34 9.29 9.77
C LYS A 68 0.38 10.40 9.35
N LYS A 69 0.42 10.84 8.09
CA LYS A 69 -0.48 11.88 7.57
C LYS A 69 -1.94 11.41 7.64
N VAL A 70 -2.21 10.19 7.20
CA VAL A 70 -3.55 9.57 7.24
C VAL A 70 -4.01 9.32 8.68
N GLY A 71 -3.13 8.82 9.55
CA GLY A 71 -3.41 8.64 10.98
C GLY A 71 -3.86 9.94 11.65
N LYS A 72 -3.23 11.08 11.32
CA LYS A 72 -3.66 12.41 11.79
C LYS A 72 -5.04 12.79 11.29
N PHE A 73 -5.38 12.50 10.03
CA PHE A 73 -6.71 12.79 9.50
C PHE A 73 -7.81 11.97 10.16
N LEU A 74 -7.49 10.74 10.56
CA LEU A 74 -8.40 9.83 11.24
C LEU A 74 -8.36 9.93 12.77
N LEU A 75 -7.50 10.79 13.32
CA LEU A 75 -7.28 10.93 14.76
C LEU A 75 -6.94 9.59 15.44
N VAL A 76 -6.10 8.78 14.78
CA VAL A 76 -5.63 7.48 15.29
C VAL A 76 -4.13 7.46 15.50
N GLU A 77 -3.70 6.75 16.54
CA GLU A 77 -2.31 6.57 16.95
C GLU A 77 -2.04 5.12 17.35
N GLY A 78 -0.77 4.80 17.64
CA GLY A 78 -0.37 3.46 18.12
C GLY A 78 -0.67 2.35 17.12
N ALA A 79 -1.24 1.25 17.60
CA ALA A 79 -1.55 0.06 16.79
C ALA A 79 -2.39 0.37 15.55
N LYS A 80 -3.39 1.27 15.65
CA LYS A 80 -4.24 1.64 14.49
C LYS A 80 -3.46 2.38 13.41
N ALA A 81 -2.49 3.21 13.78
CA ALA A 81 -1.61 3.83 12.81
C ALA A 81 -0.64 2.80 12.19
N GLY A 82 -0.25 1.77 12.94
CA GLY A 82 0.42 0.58 12.41
C GLY A 82 -0.41 -0.16 11.37
N VAL A 83 -1.70 -0.40 11.63
CA VAL A 83 -2.62 -1.02 10.65
C VAL A 83 -2.71 -0.21 9.36
N ILE A 84 -2.82 1.12 9.46
CA ILE A 84 -2.79 2.01 8.28
C ILE A 84 -1.52 1.79 7.45
N PHE A 85 -0.37 1.73 8.12
CA PHE A 85 0.89 1.42 7.45
C PHE A 85 0.86 0.05 6.79
N GLY A 86 0.39 -0.97 7.51
CA GLY A 86 0.36 -2.34 7.01
C GLY A 86 -0.50 -2.47 5.76
N ILE A 87 -1.69 -1.84 5.74
CA ILE A 87 -2.54 -1.77 4.55
C ILE A 87 -1.79 -1.16 3.37
N PHE A 88 -1.20 0.02 3.57
CA PHE A 88 -0.48 0.68 2.49
C PHE A 88 0.71 -0.14 2.00
N TYR A 89 1.42 -0.80 2.92
CA TYR A 89 2.58 -1.62 2.62
C TYR A 89 2.21 -2.86 1.82
N ALA A 90 1.23 -3.64 2.30
CA ALA A 90 0.77 -4.86 1.67
C ALA A 90 0.26 -4.59 0.24
N VAL A 91 -0.61 -3.58 0.07
CA VAL A 91 -1.14 -3.21 -1.26
C VAL A 91 -0.02 -2.77 -2.20
N ASN A 92 0.89 -1.89 -1.77
CA ASN A 92 1.95 -1.42 -2.66
C ASN A 92 2.95 -2.52 -3.02
N LYS A 93 3.32 -3.36 -2.07
CA LYS A 93 4.22 -4.49 -2.32
C LYS A 93 3.61 -5.49 -3.30
N LEU A 94 2.32 -5.79 -3.15
CA LEU A 94 1.57 -6.65 -4.06
C LEU A 94 1.55 -6.06 -5.49
N LEU A 95 1.16 -4.80 -5.63
CA LEU A 95 1.10 -4.15 -6.95
C LEU A 95 2.49 -3.99 -7.59
N ALA A 96 3.53 -3.73 -6.79
CA ALA A 96 4.90 -3.74 -7.27
C ALA A 96 5.31 -5.14 -7.76
N SER A 97 4.94 -6.20 -7.03
CA SER A 97 5.19 -7.59 -7.42
C SER A 97 4.48 -7.98 -8.71
N ASP A 98 3.23 -7.55 -8.88
CA ASP A 98 2.48 -7.79 -10.12
C ASP A 98 3.04 -6.97 -11.28
N SER A 99 3.45 -5.73 -11.02
CA SER A 99 4.13 -4.90 -12.02
C SER A 99 5.49 -5.49 -12.43
N LYS A 100 6.23 -6.08 -11.49
CA LYS A 100 7.49 -6.80 -11.76
C LYS A 100 7.26 -8.01 -12.67
N LYS A 101 6.17 -8.75 -12.47
CA LYS A 101 5.81 -9.93 -13.29
C LYS A 101 5.28 -9.56 -14.67
N THR A 102 4.46 -8.51 -14.76
CA THR A 102 3.69 -8.18 -15.96
C THR A 102 4.30 -7.05 -16.80
N GLY A 103 5.22 -6.27 -16.24
CA GLY A 103 5.78 -5.06 -16.84
C GLY A 103 4.79 -3.89 -16.92
N LYS A 104 3.63 -4.02 -16.26
CA LYS A 104 2.47 -3.13 -16.40
C LYS A 104 2.16 -2.40 -15.10
N ARG A 105 1.78 -1.13 -15.20
CA ARG A 105 1.32 -0.30 -14.09
C ARG A 105 -0.14 -0.58 -13.75
N THR A 106 -0.50 -0.36 -12.49
CA THR A 106 -1.88 -0.43 -12.00
C THR A 106 -2.51 0.96 -12.05
N ALA A 107 -3.73 1.08 -12.58
CA ALA A 107 -4.47 2.34 -12.58
C ALA A 107 -4.64 2.89 -11.15
N LEU A 108 -4.55 4.21 -10.98
CA LEU A 108 -4.73 4.87 -9.68
C LEU A 108 -6.11 4.56 -9.10
N SER A 109 -7.14 4.51 -9.94
CA SER A 109 -8.50 4.14 -9.53
C SER A 109 -8.57 2.72 -8.91
N VAL A 110 -7.85 1.76 -9.48
CA VAL A 110 -7.74 0.38 -8.93
C VAL A 110 -6.98 0.38 -7.61
N TYR A 111 -5.84 1.08 -7.54
CA TYR A 111 -5.08 1.21 -6.30
C TYR A 111 -5.91 1.81 -5.16
N LEU A 112 -6.60 2.93 -5.41
CA LEU A 112 -7.45 3.58 -4.42
C LEU A 112 -8.59 2.68 -3.96
N LYS A 113 -9.18 1.90 -4.87
CA LYS A 113 -10.22 0.93 -4.54
C LYS A 113 -9.69 -0.18 -3.62
N GLN A 114 -8.53 -0.76 -3.94
CA GLN A 114 -7.91 -1.78 -3.09
C GLN A 114 -7.59 -1.24 -1.69
N VAL A 115 -6.99 -0.05 -1.60
CA VAL A 115 -6.74 0.60 -0.30
C VAL A 115 -8.06 0.84 0.45
N GLU A 116 -9.08 1.37 -0.21
CA GLU A 116 -10.39 1.62 0.40
C GLU A 116 -11.04 0.34 0.96
N GLU A 117 -10.97 -0.76 0.21
CA GLU A 117 -11.49 -2.06 0.64
C GLU A 117 -10.74 -2.59 1.86
N ASN A 118 -9.41 -2.51 1.88
CA ASN A 118 -8.59 -2.90 3.03
C ASN A 118 -8.87 -2.02 4.27
N PHE A 119 -9.06 -0.71 4.09
CA PHE A 119 -9.49 0.19 5.18
C PHE A 119 -10.84 -0.25 5.76
N LYS A 120 -11.81 -0.59 4.90
CA LYS A 120 -13.14 -1.03 5.33
C LYS A 120 -13.07 -2.34 6.13
N LYS A 121 -12.27 -3.32 5.69
CA LYS A 121 -12.05 -4.58 6.43
C LYS A 121 -11.53 -4.32 7.85
N GLN A 122 -10.59 -3.39 7.95
CA GLN A 122 -9.99 -2.95 9.22
C GLN A 122 -10.83 -1.92 10.00
N LYS A 123 -12.07 -1.65 9.58
CA LYS A 123 -13.00 -0.69 10.21
C LYS A 123 -12.39 0.72 10.35
N LEU A 124 -11.63 1.13 9.34
CA LEU A 124 -11.06 2.47 9.19
C LEU A 124 -11.83 3.25 8.13
N ASP A 125 -12.06 4.55 8.39
CA ASP A 125 -12.77 5.41 7.45
C ASP A 125 -11.85 5.87 6.31
N PHE A 126 -12.19 5.54 5.07
CA PHE A 126 -11.51 6.07 3.89
C PHE A 126 -12.13 7.41 3.44
N THR A 127 -12.02 8.42 4.32
CA THR A 127 -12.61 9.75 4.08
C THR A 127 -12.03 10.45 2.85
N PRO A 128 -12.69 11.49 2.29
CA PRO A 128 -12.16 12.24 1.15
C PRO A 128 -10.72 12.76 1.35
N LYS A 129 -10.37 13.21 2.56
CA LYS A 129 -9.01 13.67 2.89
C LYS A 129 -7.98 12.54 2.87
N VAL A 130 -8.37 11.35 3.33
CA VAL A 130 -7.51 10.16 3.29
C VAL A 130 -7.33 9.69 1.86
N ARG A 131 -8.41 9.70 1.05
CA ARG A 131 -8.35 9.38 -0.37
C ARG A 131 -7.43 10.34 -1.13
N GLU A 132 -7.55 11.65 -0.89
CA GLU A 132 -6.70 12.68 -1.50
C GLU A 132 -5.23 12.48 -1.13
N ALA A 133 -4.90 12.32 0.16
CA ALA A 133 -3.51 12.08 0.56
C ALA A 133 -2.94 10.75 0.02
N THR A 134 -3.78 9.71 -0.07
CA THR A 134 -3.40 8.44 -0.68
C THR A 134 -3.09 8.63 -2.17
N ALA A 135 -3.95 9.35 -2.89
CA ALA A 135 -3.76 9.65 -4.32
C ALA A 135 -2.48 10.48 -4.56
N ASP A 136 -2.27 11.55 -3.77
CA ASP A 136 -1.08 12.40 -3.85
C ASP A 136 0.22 11.61 -3.64
N SER A 137 0.20 10.62 -2.75
CA SER A 137 1.37 9.75 -2.55
C SER A 137 1.52 8.73 -3.68
N ALA A 138 0.40 8.21 -4.20
CA ALA A 138 0.37 7.14 -5.19
C ALA A 138 1.08 7.52 -6.49
N VAL A 139 0.95 8.78 -6.92
CA VAL A 139 1.58 9.26 -8.17
C VAL A 139 3.11 9.21 -8.15
N THR A 140 3.72 9.01 -6.97
CA THR A 140 5.17 8.87 -6.82
C THR A 140 5.65 7.43 -6.98
N PHE A 141 4.74 6.46 -7.10
CA PHE A 141 5.09 5.05 -7.24
C PHE A 141 5.13 4.63 -8.70
N PRO A 142 6.23 4.02 -9.18
CA PRO A 142 6.40 3.68 -10.60
C PRO A 142 5.51 2.53 -11.08
N TRP A 143 4.90 1.78 -10.17
CA TRP A 143 3.89 0.75 -10.46
C TRP A 143 2.46 1.30 -10.53
N ILE A 144 2.24 2.60 -10.29
CA ILE A 144 0.93 3.24 -10.38
C ILE A 144 0.86 4.13 -11.61
N ASP A 145 -0.22 3.99 -12.38
CA ASP A 145 -0.56 4.88 -13.48
C ASP A 145 -1.49 5.98 -12.98
N ALA A 146 -0.95 7.17 -12.75
CA ALA A 146 -1.69 8.34 -12.28
C ALA A 146 -2.61 8.96 -13.36
N THR A 147 -2.53 8.51 -14.60
CA THR A 147 -3.34 9.04 -15.71
C THR A 147 -4.69 8.33 -15.86
N LYS A 148 -4.95 7.27 -15.07
CA LYS A 148 -6.13 6.38 -15.14
C LYS A 148 -6.66 6.02 -13.75
#